data_AF-A0AAJ4AVP1-F1
#
_entry.id   AF-A0AAJ4AVP1-F1
#
_cell.length_a   1.000
_cell.length_b   1.000
_cell.length_c   1.000
_cell.angle_alpha   90.00
_cell.angle_beta   90.00
_cell.angle_gamma   90.00
#
_symmetry.space_group_name_H-M   'P 1'
#
loop_
_entity.id
_entity.type
_entity.pdbx_description
1 polymer ?
#
loop_
_entity_poly.entity_id
_entity_poly.type
_entity_poly.pdbx_seq_one_letter_code
_entity_poly.pdbx_strand_id
1 'polypeptide(L)'
;MKIKYILLRVVLYFIFLTCLLFYAWTQGSPYDWMEPSEMAPLPQDVPVMPIQDDSGNRETFRGLLVFILIVAQVVIGLALSRKEAISTVVLMCLVLFFYW
;
A
#
# COMPACT_ATOMS: atom_id res chain seq x y z
N MET A 1 -13.66 1.52 -29.10
CA MET A 1 -12.44 0.88 -28.54
C MET A 1 -12.64 -0.62 -28.58
N LYS A 2 -11.62 -1.41 -28.97
CA LYS A 2 -11.71 -2.88 -28.94
C LYS A 2 -11.88 -3.35 -27.48
N ILE A 3 -12.77 -4.32 -27.23
CA ILE A 3 -13.12 -4.78 -25.87
C ILE A 3 -11.89 -5.20 -25.04
N LYS A 4 -10.88 -5.76 -25.71
CA LYS A 4 -9.58 -6.13 -25.11
C LYS A 4 -8.86 -4.96 -24.45
N TYR A 5 -8.97 -3.78 -25.05
CA TYR A 5 -8.33 -2.56 -24.55
C TYR A 5 -9.05 -2.01 -23.32
N ILE A 6 -10.39 -2.10 -23.30
CA ILE A 6 -11.19 -1.73 -22.12
C ILE A 6 -10.87 -2.66 -20.96
N LEU A 7 -10.82 -3.97 -21.22
CA LEU A 7 -10.49 -4.97 -20.21
C LEU A 7 -9.09 -4.76 -19.63
N LEU A 8 -8.10 -4.48 -20.48
CA LEU A 8 -6.74 -4.13 -20.04
C LEU A 8 -6.74 -2.93 -19.08
N ARG A 9 -7.48 -1.87 -19.41
CA ARG A 9 -7.57 -0.68 -18.54
C ARG A 9 -8.16 -1.00 -17.17
N VAL A 10 -9.26 -1.74 -17.16
CA VAL A 10 -9.93 -2.12 -15.90
C VAL A 10 -8.99 -2.94 -15.03
N VAL A 11 -8.28 -3.92 -15.60
CA VAL A 11 -7.33 -4.74 -14.85
C VAL A 11 -6.17 -3.89 -14.31
N LEU A 12 -5.57 -3.03 -15.13
CA LEU A 12 -4.45 -2.18 -14.70
C LEU A 12 -4.86 -1.22 -13.59
N TYR A 13 -6.02 -0.57 -13.72
CA TYR A 13 -6.53 0.33 -12.68
C TYR A 13 -6.91 -0.42 -11.41
N PHE A 14 -7.48 -1.62 -11.54
CA PHE A 14 -7.80 -2.45 -10.38
C PHE A 14 -6.53 -2.83 -9.60
N ILE A 15 -5.49 -3.32 -10.29
CA ILE A 15 -4.21 -3.68 -9.66
C ILE A 15 -3.57 -2.45 -9.02
N PHE A 16 -3.52 -1.34 -9.76
CA PHE A 16 -2.93 -0.09 -9.28
C PHE A 16 -3.64 0.44 -8.02
N LEU A 17 -4.97 0.53 -8.04
CA LEU A 17 -5.75 1.01 -6.90
C LEU A 17 -5.67 0.07 -5.71
N THR A 18 -5.75 -1.24 -5.92
CA THR A 18 -5.61 -2.21 -4.83
C THR A 18 -4.23 -2.11 -4.18
N CYS A 19 -3.16 -2.00 -4.96
CA CYS A 19 -1.82 -1.82 -4.41
C CYS A 19 -1.70 -0.53 -3.57
N LEU A 20 -2.26 0.60 -4.03
CA LEU A 20 -2.28 1.84 -3.25
C LEU A 20 -3.07 1.70 -1.95
N LEU A 21 -4.23 1.03 -1.99
CA LEU A 21 -5.06 0.81 -0.81
C LEU A 21 -4.34 -0.07 0.22
N PHE A 22 -3.72 -1.17 -0.21
CA PHE A 22 -2.94 -2.02 0.68
C PHE A 22 -1.73 -1.29 1.24
N TYR A 23 -1.05 -0.47 0.42
CA TYR A 23 0.09 0.33 0.89
C TYR A 23 -0.33 1.28 2.01
N ALA A 24 -1.40 2.05 1.81
CA ALA A 24 -1.93 2.97 2.81
C ALA A 24 -2.41 2.24 4.07
N TRP A 25 -3.09 1.09 3.92
CA TRP A 25 -3.55 0.29 5.06
C TRP A 25 -2.40 -0.21 5.93
N THR A 26 -1.26 -0.52 5.33
CA THR A 26 -0.09 -1.06 6.04
C THR A 26 0.81 0.00 6.73
N GLN A 27 0.48 1.30 6.65
CA GLN A 27 1.24 2.35 7.33
C GLN A 27 1.07 2.32 8.87
N GLY A 28 -0.07 1.83 9.36
CA GLY A 28 -0.39 1.83 10.80
C GLY A 28 0.41 0.83 11.63
N SER A 29 0.44 1.07 12.95
CA SER A 29 1.04 0.15 13.92
C SER A 29 0.37 -1.22 13.82
N PRO A 30 1.12 -2.32 14.02
CA PRO A 30 0.53 -3.64 14.17
C PRO A 30 -0.51 -3.77 15.26
N TYR A 31 -0.60 -2.80 16.17
CA TYR A 31 -1.50 -2.81 17.32
C TYR A 31 -2.54 -1.70 17.29
N ASP A 32 -2.69 -0.97 16.17
CA ASP A 32 -3.71 0.10 16.07
C ASP A 32 -5.16 -0.43 16.19
N TRP A 33 -5.36 -1.73 15.99
CA TRP A 33 -6.64 -2.41 16.19
C TRP A 33 -6.83 -2.95 17.62
N MET A 34 -5.79 -2.92 18.45
CA MET A 34 -5.82 -3.51 19.79
C MET A 34 -6.38 -2.49 20.77
N GLU A 35 -7.49 -2.82 21.44
CA GLU A 35 -8.03 -1.93 22.48
C GLU A 35 -7.04 -1.83 23.65
N PRO A 36 -6.90 -0.66 24.30
CA PRO A 36 -6.02 -0.50 25.45
C PRO A 36 -6.31 -1.47 26.61
N SER A 37 -7.55 -1.96 26.70
CA SER A 37 -8.03 -2.98 27.64
C SER A 37 -7.50 -4.39 27.37
N GLU A 38 -7.09 -4.68 26.14
CA GLU A 38 -6.51 -5.97 25.73
C GLU A 38 -4.99 -6.01 25.87
N MET A 39 -4.36 -4.87 26.17
CA MET A 39 -2.97 -4.83 26.61
C MET A 39 -2.90 -5.39 28.03
N ALA A 40 -2.43 -6.63 28.18
CA ALA A 40 -2.33 -7.27 29.48
C ALA A 40 -1.60 -6.36 30.49
N PRO A 41 -2.09 -6.22 31.74
CA PRO A 41 -1.38 -5.47 32.76
C PRO A 41 -0.05 -6.19 33.03
N LEU A 42 1.05 -5.53 32.66
CA LEU A 42 2.38 -6.04 32.94
C LEU A 42 2.64 -6.02 34.47
N PRO A 43 3.46 -6.94 34.98
CA PRO A 43 3.99 -6.84 36.34
C PRO A 43 4.59 -5.44 36.54
N GLN A 44 4.36 -4.84 37.72
CA GLN A 44 4.54 -3.40 38.03
C GLN A 44 5.93 -2.77 37.73
N ASP A 45 6.91 -3.54 37.25
CA ASP A 45 8.30 -3.10 37.02
C ASP A 45 8.84 -3.38 35.61
N VAL A 46 7.99 -3.77 34.65
CA VAL A 46 8.43 -4.02 33.26
C VAL A 46 7.88 -2.92 32.34
N PRO A 47 8.74 -2.13 31.67
CA PRO A 47 8.27 -1.15 30.70
C PRO A 47 7.44 -1.87 29.64
N VAL A 48 6.30 -1.28 29.27
CA VAL A 48 5.38 -1.79 28.25
C VAL A 48 6.14 -1.90 26.93
N MET A 49 6.73 -3.06 26.68
CA MET A 49 7.23 -3.41 25.36
C MET A 49 6.06 -4.10 24.65
N PRO A 50 5.53 -3.51 23.57
CA PRO A 50 4.67 -4.25 22.65
C PRO A 50 5.37 -5.58 22.32
N ILE A 51 4.62 -6.66 22.08
CA ILE A 51 5.16 -7.91 21.54
C ILE A 51 5.62 -7.59 20.12
N GLN A 52 6.73 -6.87 19.97
CA GLN A 52 7.21 -6.30 18.73
C GLN A 52 7.64 -7.47 17.87
N ASP A 53 6.79 -7.84 16.94
CA ASP A 53 7.14 -8.80 15.91
C ASP A 53 8.17 -8.11 15.01
N ASP A 54 9.45 -8.33 15.30
CA ASP A 54 10.61 -7.79 14.56
C ASP A 54 10.76 -8.43 13.17
N SER A 55 9.71 -9.11 12.68
CA SER A 55 9.73 -9.86 11.43
C SER A 55 9.87 -8.98 10.18
N GLY A 56 9.77 -7.64 10.28
CA GLY A 56 9.94 -6.72 9.15
C GLY A 56 8.98 -6.96 7.97
N ASN A 57 7.99 -7.83 8.16
CA ASN A 57 7.14 -8.37 7.08
C ASN A 57 6.28 -7.28 6.45
N ARG A 58 5.82 -6.30 7.24
CA ARG A 58 5.02 -5.16 6.76
C ARG A 58 5.83 -4.18 5.91
N GLU A 59 7.05 -3.86 6.33
CA GLU A 59 7.95 -3.00 5.56
C GLU A 59 8.35 -3.68 4.24
N THR A 60 8.71 -4.96 4.30
CA THR A 60 9.01 -5.78 3.11
C THR A 60 7.82 -5.84 2.14
N PHE A 61 6.60 -6.02 2.67
CA PHE A 61 5.39 -6.02 1.87
C PHE A 61 5.08 -4.65 1.26
N ARG A 62 5.27 -3.55 2.00
CA ARG A 62 5.16 -2.18 1.46
C ARG A 62 6.16 -1.94 0.33
N GLY A 63 7.40 -2.37 0.49
CA GLY A 63 8.42 -2.32 -0.57
C GLY A 63 8.00 -3.09 -1.83
N LEU A 64 7.45 -4.29 -1.65
CA LEU A 64 6.90 -5.09 -2.75
C LEU A 64 5.74 -4.38 -3.46
N LEU A 65 4.82 -3.76 -2.72
CA LEU A 65 3.71 -3.00 -3.30
C LEU A 65 4.20 -1.81 -4.13
N VAL A 66 5.20 -1.07 -3.63
CA VAL A 66 5.82 0.03 -4.40
C VAL A 66 6.47 -0.49 -5.68
N PHE A 67 7.16 -1.62 -5.62
CA PHE A 67 7.74 -2.25 -6.82
C PHE A 67 6.65 -2.60 -7.85
N ILE A 68 5.55 -3.23 -7.42
CA ILE A 68 4.42 -3.56 -8.29
C ILE A 68 3.80 -2.28 -8.89
N LEU A 69 3.67 -1.21 -8.10
CA LEU A 69 3.15 0.07 -8.57
C LEU A 69 4.04 0.67 -9.66
N ILE A 70 5.37 0.64 -9.52
CA ILE A 70 6.30 1.13 -10.55
C ILE A 70 6.13 0.33 -11.85
N VAL A 71 6.06 -1.01 -11.75
CA VAL A 71 5.86 -1.88 -12.93
C VAL A 71 4.51 -1.59 -13.60
N ALA A 72 3.43 -1.50 -12.82
CA ALA A 72 2.11 -1.14 -13.32
C ALA A 72 2.14 0.24 -14.01
N GLN A 73 2.88 1.20 -13.46
CA GLN A 73 3.00 2.55 -14.00
C GLN A 73 3.72 2.58 -15.35
N VAL A 74 4.75 1.76 -15.52
CA VAL A 74 5.41 1.57 -16.83
C VAL A 74 4.42 1.01 -17.85
N VAL A 75 3.65 -0.01 -17.48
CA VAL A 75 2.65 -0.61 -18.38
C VAL A 75 1.53 0.39 -18.72
N ILE A 76 1.08 1.18 -17.75
CA ILE A 76 0.10 2.26 -17.98
C ILE A 76 0.67 3.30 -18.94
N GLY A 77 1.92 3.72 -18.76
CA GLY A 77 2.59 4.68 -19.64
C GLY A 77 2.74 4.20 -21.10
N LEU A 78 2.92 2.90 -21.30
CA LEU A 78 3.05 2.29 -22.63
C LEU A 78 1.70 2.00 -23.29
N ALA A 79 0.71 1.54 -22.52
CA ALA A 79 -0.55 1.05 -23.06
C ALA A 79 -1.70 2.07 -23.02
N LEU A 80 -1.70 3.03 -22.11
CA LEU A 80 -2.77 4.03 -21.93
C LEU A 80 -2.39 5.42 -22.45
N SER A 81 -3.32 6.37 -22.36
CA SER A 81 -3.10 7.75 -22.76
C SER A 81 -2.13 8.46 -21.82
N ARG A 82 -1.37 9.44 -22.35
CA ARG A 82 -0.49 10.32 -21.56
C ARG A 82 -1.23 10.98 -20.39
N LYS A 83 -2.49 11.37 -20.59
CA LYS A 83 -3.32 11.98 -19.54
C LYS A 83 -3.60 11.02 -18.38
N GLU A 84 -3.84 9.75 -18.69
CA GLU A 84 -4.12 8.71 -17.70
C GLU A 84 -2.84 8.33 -16.94
N ALA A 85 -1.71 8.24 -17.65
CA ALA A 85 -0.41 8.02 -17.05
C ALA A 85 -0.03 9.14 -16.07
N ILE A 86 -0.18 10.42 -16.46
CA ILE A 86 0.11 11.54 -15.56
C ILE A 86 -0.80 11.51 -14.33
N SER A 87 -2.10 11.28 -14.51
CA SER A 87 -3.07 11.21 -13.40
C SER A 87 -2.68 10.12 -12.38
N THR A 88 -2.32 8.93 -12.86
CA THR A 88 -1.91 7.80 -12.01
C THR A 88 -0.56 8.05 -11.34
N VAL A 89 0.42 8.68 -12.01
CA VAL A 89 1.67 9.11 -11.35
C VAL A 89 1.38 10.08 -10.21
N VAL A 90 0.56 11.10 -10.46
CA VAL A 90 0.23 12.11 -9.44
C VAL A 90 -0.43 11.44 -8.23
N LEU A 91 -1.41 10.57 -8.47
CA LEU A 91 -2.07 9.83 -7.38
C LEU A 91 -1.08 8.95 -6.60
N MET A 92 -0.20 8.22 -7.30
CA MET A 92 0.84 7.41 -6.67
C MET A 92 1.75 8.26 -5.79
N CYS A 93 2.28 9.38 -6.32
CA CYS A 93 3.15 10.26 -5.57
C CYS A 93 2.46 10.87 -4.34
N LEU A 94 1.19 11.26 -4.46
CA LEU A 94 0.42 11.77 -3.33
C LEU A 94 0.26 10.71 -2.24
N VAL A 95 -0.15 9.49 -2.58
CA VAL A 95 -0.31 8.41 -1.58
C VAL A 95 1.03 8.07 -0.95
N LEU A 96 2.11 7.93 -1.72
CA LEU A 96 3.43 7.66 -1.16
C LEU A 96 3.90 8.79 -0.24
N PHE A 97 3.61 10.05 -0.56
CA PHE A 97 3.99 11.19 0.27
C PHE A 97 3.22 11.25 1.59
N PHE A 98 1.90 11.02 1.58
CA PHE A 98 1.08 11.05 2.80
C PHE A 98 1.24 9.81 3.68
N TYR A 99 1.53 8.67 3.07
CA TYR A 99 1.64 7.36 3.73
C TYR A 99 3.06 6.79 3.68
N TRP A 100 4.09 7.64 3.59
CA TRP A 100 5.48 7.24 3.82
C TRP A 100 5.65 6.86 5.30
#